data_AF-A0A552C7B7-F1
#
_entry.id   AF-A0A552C7B7-F1
#
_cell.length_a   1.000
_cell.length_b   1.000
_cell.length_c   1.000
_cell.angle_alpha   90.00
_cell.angle_beta   90.00
_cell.angle_gamma   90.00
#
_symmetry.space_group_name_H-M   'P 1'
#
loop_
_entity.id
_entity.type
_entity.pdbx_description
1 polymer ?
#
loop_
_entity_poly.entity_id
_entity_poly.type
_entity_poly.pdbx_seq_one_letter_code
_entity_poly.pdbx_strand_id
1 'polypeptide(L)'
;MTTTADDVWKLLAELVEAQKETERCFQETERRFQETDRQITRLSQEIGNLGGKWGRFVENMVAPACETLFLNRDIPVHQVSQRVRKRLDGKTLEIDVLVTNENHVLVVEVKSSLN
;
A
#
# COMPACT_ATOMS: atom_id res chain seq x y z
N MET A 1 7.95 31.98 58.22
CA MET A 1 6.56 31.68 57.81
C MET A 1 6.39 30.18 57.94
N THR A 2 5.68 29.71 58.97
CA THR A 2 5.41 28.28 59.20
C THR A 2 4.15 27.91 58.44
N THR A 3 4.27 27.01 57.47
CA THR A 3 3.13 26.42 56.75
C THR A 3 2.19 25.75 57.75
N THR A 4 0.92 26.11 57.73
CA THR A 4 -0.10 25.54 58.62
C THR A 4 -0.65 24.25 58.02
N ALA A 5 -1.33 23.43 58.84
CA ALA A 5 -1.98 22.22 58.35
C ALA A 5 -3.04 22.52 57.26
N ASP A 6 -3.71 23.67 57.34
CA ASP A 6 -4.70 24.11 56.35
C ASP A 6 -4.07 24.42 54.99
N ASP A 7 -2.86 25.01 54.99
CA ASP A 7 -2.10 25.27 53.75
C ASP A 7 -1.72 23.95 53.06
N VAL A 8 -1.37 22.92 53.83
CA VAL A 8 -1.05 21.58 53.30
C VAL A 8 -2.29 20.91 52.70
N TRP A 9 -3.45 20.99 53.36
CA TRP A 9 -4.70 20.43 52.83
C TRP A 9 -5.15 21.10 51.55
N LYS A 10 -4.98 22.42 51.45
CA LYS A 10 -5.28 23.17 50.24
C LYS A 10 -4.39 22.72 49.07
N LEU A 11 -3.09 22.59 49.30
CA LEU A 11 -2.14 22.10 48.28
C LEU A 11 -2.47 20.66 47.83
N LEU A 12 -2.89 19.79 48.76
CA LEU A 12 -3.29 18.42 48.43
C LEU A 12 -4.56 18.39 47.57
N ALA A 13 -5.54 19.25 47.85
CA ALA A 13 -6.75 19.37 47.05
C ALA A 13 -6.44 19.86 45.62
N GLU A 14 -5.58 20.88 45.48
CA GLU A 14 -5.11 21.38 44.19
C GLU A 14 -4.35 20.30 43.40
N LEU A 15 -3.50 19.52 44.07
CA LEU A 15 -2.77 18.40 43.46
C LEU A 15 -3.72 17.31 42.93
N VAL A 16 -4.76 16.95 43.70
CA VAL A 16 -5.74 15.94 43.28
C VAL A 16 -6.52 16.42 42.05
N GLU A 17 -6.92 17.69 41.99
CA GLU A 17 -7.59 18.25 40.81
C GLU A 17 -6.66 18.29 39.59
N ALA A 18 -5.39 18.70 39.76
CA ALA A 18 -4.39 18.67 38.70
C ALA A 18 -4.14 17.25 38.17
N GLN A 19 -4.14 16.23 39.02
CA GLN A 19 -4.04 14.83 38.59
C GLN A 19 -5.26 14.38 37.77
N LYS A 20 -6.48 14.76 38.18
CA LYS A 20 -7.70 14.44 37.41
C LYS A 20 -7.69 15.09 36.03
N GLU A 21 -7.22 16.34 35.94
CA GLU A 21 -7.08 17.04 34.65
C GLU A 21 -6.02 16.38 33.77
N THR A 22 -4.88 16.00 34.35
CA THR A 22 -3.82 15.27 33.66
C THR A 22 -4.32 13.94 33.11
N GLU A 23 -5.07 13.17 33.89
CA GLU A 23 -5.66 11.90 33.47
C GLU A 23 -6.63 12.10 32.29
N ARG A 24 -7.48 13.14 32.33
CA ARG A 24 -8.37 13.46 31.21
C ARG A 24 -7.61 13.84 29.95
N CYS A 25 -6.56 14.66 30.08
CA CYS A 25 -5.71 15.04 28.96
C CYS A 25 -5.00 13.82 28.36
N PHE A 26 -4.53 12.89 29.20
CA PHE A 26 -3.91 11.65 28.76
C PHE A 26 -4.89 10.76 28.00
N GLN A 27 -6.11 10.57 28.51
CA GLN A 27 -7.16 9.81 27.83
C GLN A 27 -7.56 10.43 26.49
N GLU A 28 -7.66 11.75 26.40
CA GLU A 28 -7.93 12.43 25.13
C GLU A 28 -6.78 12.26 24.14
N THR A 29 -5.54 12.36 24.62
CA THR A 29 -4.33 12.15 23.83
C THR A 29 -4.29 10.73 23.29
N GLU A 30 -4.54 9.73 24.13
CA GLU A 30 -4.59 8.33 23.72
C GLU A 30 -5.65 8.09 22.63
N ARG A 31 -6.84 8.67 22.77
CA ARG A 31 -7.89 8.58 21.74
C ARG A 31 -7.45 9.20 20.42
N ARG A 32 -6.82 10.38 20.45
CA ARG A 32 -6.30 11.04 19.24
C ARG A 32 -5.20 10.20 18.58
N PHE A 33 -4.28 9.63 19.36
CA PHE A 33 -3.26 8.72 18.84
C PHE A 33 -3.86 7.50 18.17
N GLN A 34 -4.83 6.83 18.81
CA GLN A 34 -5.51 5.68 18.20
C GLN A 34 -6.23 6.04 16.90
N GLU A 35 -6.80 7.25 16.81
CA GLU A 35 -7.42 7.73 15.57
C GLU A 35 -6.38 7.99 14.48
N THR A 36 -5.26 8.65 14.81
CA THR A 36 -4.14 8.87 13.89
C THR A 36 -3.57 7.56 13.36
N ASP A 37 -3.34 6.56 14.22
CA ASP A 37 -2.83 5.25 13.81
C ASP A 37 -3.79 4.56 12.82
N ARG A 38 -5.09 4.66 13.05
CA ARG A 38 -6.11 4.15 12.11
C ARG A 38 -6.06 4.88 10.77
N GLN A 39 -5.90 6.20 10.77
CA GLN A 39 -5.79 6.98 9.54
C GLN A 39 -4.51 6.63 8.75
N ILE A 40 -3.36 6.52 9.43
CA ILE A 40 -2.09 6.10 8.81
C ILE A 40 -2.20 4.70 8.20
N THR A 41 -2.84 3.77 8.89
CA THR A 41 -3.07 2.41 8.40
C THR A 41 -3.91 2.42 7.12
N ARG A 42 -4.99 3.20 7.09
CA ARG A 42 -5.84 3.34 5.88
C ARG A 42 -5.07 3.97 4.72
N LEU A 43 -4.34 5.06 4.97
CA LEU A 43 -3.52 5.72 3.96
C LEU A 43 -2.49 4.76 3.36
N SER A 44 -1.83 3.96 4.20
CA SER A 44 -0.85 2.96 3.75
C SER A 44 -1.48 1.91 2.82
N GLN A 45 -2.70 1.46 3.15
CA GLN A 45 -3.46 0.54 2.29
C GLN A 45 -3.86 1.18 0.95
N GLU A 46 -4.32 2.43 0.98
CA GLU A 46 -4.68 3.17 -0.24
C GLU A 46 -3.48 3.38 -1.16
N ILE A 47 -2.32 3.75 -0.61
CA ILE A 47 -1.06 3.88 -1.36
C ILE A 47 -0.66 2.54 -1.99
N GLY A 48 -0.72 1.44 -1.24
CA GLY A 48 -0.46 0.10 -1.78
C GLY A 48 -1.39 -0.27 -2.94
N ASN A 49 -2.68 0.05 -2.81
CA ASN A 49 -3.67 -0.17 -3.86
C ASN A 49 -3.38 0.68 -5.11
N LEU A 50 -2.90 1.92 -4.94
CA LEU A 50 -2.47 2.77 -6.07
C LEU A 50 -1.27 2.17 -6.79
N GLY A 51 -0.29 1.63 -6.06
CA GLY A 51 0.86 0.93 -6.65
C GLY A 51 0.45 -0.25 -7.53
N GLY A 52 -0.48 -1.11 -7.04
CA GLY A 52 -1.01 -2.22 -7.84
C GLY A 52 -1.79 -1.78 -9.08
N LYS A 53 -2.56 -0.69 -8.97
CA LYS A 53 -3.25 -0.08 -10.13
C LYS A 53 -2.26 0.50 -11.14
N TRP A 54 -1.16 1.09 -10.68
CA TRP A 54 -0.11 1.62 -11.54
C TRP A 54 0.57 0.52 -12.35
N GLY A 55 0.94 -0.60 -11.72
CA GLY A 55 1.48 -1.77 -12.44
C GLY A 55 0.54 -2.24 -13.56
N ARG A 56 -0.74 -2.42 -13.24
CA ARG A 56 -1.77 -2.81 -14.22
C ARG A 56 -1.95 -1.78 -15.34
N PHE A 57 -1.86 -0.50 -15.02
CA PHE A 57 -1.95 0.56 -16.02
C PHE A 57 -0.81 0.44 -17.04
N VAL A 58 0.42 0.23 -16.59
CA VAL A 58 1.57 0.01 -17.47
C VAL A 58 1.40 -1.28 -18.29
N GLU A 59 0.97 -2.40 -17.66
CA GLU A 59 0.65 -3.65 -18.38
C GLU A 59 -0.35 -3.42 -19.54
N ASN A 60 -1.40 -2.64 -19.28
CA ASN A 60 -2.44 -2.32 -20.27
C ASN A 60 -1.95 -1.42 -21.41
N MET A 61 -0.87 -0.64 -21.19
CA MET A 61 -0.23 0.13 -22.26
C MET A 61 0.72 -0.74 -23.09
N VAL A 62 1.43 -1.67 -22.45
CA VAL A 62 2.43 -2.53 -23.13
C VAL A 62 1.77 -3.59 -24.00
N ALA A 63 0.68 -4.22 -23.54
CA ALA A 63 0.02 -5.29 -24.27
C ALA A 63 -0.34 -4.92 -25.73
N PRO A 64 -1.06 -3.83 -26.02
CA PRO A 64 -1.36 -3.45 -27.40
C PRO A 64 -0.11 -3.04 -28.20
N ALA A 65 0.90 -2.47 -27.53
CA ALA A 65 2.14 -2.07 -28.20
C ALA A 65 2.94 -3.27 -28.74
N CYS A 66 2.73 -4.47 -28.18
CA CYS A 66 3.39 -5.69 -28.63
C CYS A 66 3.08 -6.02 -30.10
N GLU A 67 1.86 -5.73 -30.58
CA GLU A 67 1.47 -5.97 -31.97
C GLU A 67 2.41 -5.22 -32.93
N THR A 68 2.55 -3.91 -32.74
CA THR A 68 3.42 -3.08 -33.58
C THR A 68 4.90 -3.39 -33.36
N LEU A 69 5.31 -3.60 -32.10
CA LEU A 69 6.71 -3.77 -31.73
C LEU A 69 7.33 -5.04 -32.33
N PHE A 70 6.58 -6.14 -32.36
CA PHE A 70 7.04 -7.41 -32.91
C PHE A 70 6.82 -7.50 -34.42
N LEU A 71 5.74 -6.92 -34.94
CA LEU A 71 5.52 -6.81 -36.38
C LEU A 71 6.68 -6.05 -37.07
N ASN A 72 7.15 -4.95 -36.47
CA ASN A 72 8.30 -4.19 -36.97
C ASN A 72 9.64 -4.94 -36.89
N ARG A 73 9.67 -6.14 -36.27
CA ARG A 73 10.82 -7.04 -36.21
C ARG A 73 10.60 -8.29 -37.07
N ASP A 74 9.66 -8.24 -38.00
CA ASP A 74 9.28 -9.35 -38.88
C ASP A 74 8.76 -10.59 -38.12
N ILE A 75 8.17 -10.38 -36.95
CA ILE A 75 7.52 -11.43 -36.15
C ILE A 75 6.00 -11.21 -36.23
N PRO A 76 5.25 -12.02 -36.99
CA PRO A 76 3.80 -11.93 -37.06
C PRO A 76 3.17 -12.06 -35.66
N VAL A 77 2.12 -11.31 -35.38
CA VAL A 77 1.38 -11.43 -34.12
C VAL A 77 -0.03 -11.90 -34.43
N HIS A 78 -0.41 -13.08 -33.93
CA HIS A 78 -1.77 -13.61 -34.11
C HIS A 78 -2.62 -13.43 -32.85
N GLN A 79 -1.99 -13.48 -31.68
CA GLN A 79 -2.67 -13.35 -30.41
C GLN A 79 -1.78 -12.66 -29.38
N VAL A 80 -2.37 -11.74 -28.62
CA VAL A 80 -1.79 -11.13 -27.43
C VAL A 80 -2.70 -11.47 -26.25
N SER A 81 -2.14 -12.06 -25.19
CA SER A 81 -2.86 -12.43 -23.97
C SER A 81 -2.19 -11.82 -22.76
N GLN A 82 -2.96 -11.11 -21.93
CA GLN A 82 -2.46 -10.53 -20.69
C GLN A 82 -2.67 -11.48 -19.51
N ARG A 83 -1.76 -11.43 -18.52
CA ARG A 83 -1.86 -12.10 -17.21
C ARG A 83 -2.11 -13.61 -17.32
N VAL A 84 -1.37 -14.27 -18.21
CA VAL A 84 -1.48 -15.71 -18.42
C VAL A 84 -0.93 -16.43 -17.19
N ARG A 85 -1.77 -17.27 -16.57
CA ARG A 85 -1.39 -18.06 -15.39
C ARG A 85 -1.40 -19.54 -15.71
N LYS A 86 -0.34 -20.24 -15.28
CA LYS A 86 -0.24 -21.70 -15.33
C LYS A 86 0.12 -22.24 -13.95
N ARG A 87 -0.51 -23.35 -13.57
CA ARG A 87 -0.23 -24.06 -12.32
C ARG A 87 0.09 -25.52 -12.64
N LEU A 88 1.23 -26.00 -12.17
CA LEU A 88 1.69 -27.37 -12.36
C LEU A 88 2.54 -27.78 -11.15
N ASP A 89 2.31 -28.97 -10.60
CA ASP A 89 3.04 -29.52 -9.45
C ASP A 89 3.20 -28.55 -8.27
N GLY A 90 2.11 -27.84 -7.93
CA GLY A 90 2.10 -26.83 -6.86
C GLY A 90 2.83 -25.52 -7.19
N LYS A 91 3.53 -25.44 -8.32
CA LYS A 91 4.19 -24.21 -8.81
C LYS A 91 3.23 -23.38 -9.65
N THR A 92 3.33 -22.05 -9.55
CA THR A 92 2.55 -21.11 -10.36
C THR A 92 3.49 -20.23 -11.17
N LEU A 93 3.23 -20.12 -12.47
CA LEU A 93 3.86 -19.15 -13.37
C LEU A 93 2.81 -18.12 -13.78
N GLU A 94 3.17 -16.84 -13.68
CA GLU A 94 2.40 -15.72 -14.23
C GLU A 94 3.26 -15.04 -15.31
N ILE A 95 2.63 -14.72 -16.43
CA ILE A 95 3.22 -14.01 -17.56
C ILE A 95 2.38 -12.75 -17.79
N ASP A 96 3.01 -11.58 -17.74
CA ASP A 96 2.30 -10.31 -17.90
C ASP A 96 1.67 -10.19 -19.28
N VAL A 97 2.44 -10.44 -20.34
CA VAL A 97 1.95 -10.50 -21.71
C VAL A 97 2.57 -11.69 -22.46
N LEU A 98 1.72 -12.53 -23.03
CA LEU A 98 2.08 -13.65 -23.88
C LEU A 98 1.64 -13.34 -25.31
N VAL A 99 2.60 -13.33 -26.23
CA VAL A 99 2.35 -13.12 -27.65
C VAL A 99 2.62 -14.42 -28.40
N THR A 100 1.70 -14.84 -29.25
CA THR A 100 1.83 -16.09 -30.00
C THR A 100 1.52 -15.90 -31.47
N ASN A 101 2.23 -16.68 -32.29
CA ASN A 101 1.87 -16.98 -33.67
C ASN A 101 2.11 -18.49 -33.92
N GLU A 102 2.04 -18.94 -35.17
CA GLU A 102 2.23 -20.35 -35.54
C GLU A 102 3.65 -20.90 -35.23
N ASN A 103 4.66 -20.03 -35.26
CA ASN A 103 6.08 -20.38 -35.20
C ASN A 103 6.80 -19.85 -33.95
N HIS A 104 6.19 -18.92 -33.21
CA HIS A 104 6.82 -18.15 -32.14
C HIS A 104 5.90 -18.01 -30.93
N VAL A 105 6.52 -18.05 -29.76
CA VAL A 105 5.93 -17.69 -28.48
C VAL A 105 6.87 -16.67 -27.83
N LEU A 106 6.37 -15.46 -27.58
CA LEU A 106 7.10 -14.39 -26.92
C LEU A 106 6.49 -14.13 -25.55
N VAL A 107 7.35 -14.09 -24.53
CA VAL A 107 7.00 -13.75 -23.16
C VAL A 107 7.52 -12.34 -22.90
N VAL A 108 6.63 -11.45 -22.50
CA VAL A 108 6.94 -10.06 -22.19
C VAL A 108 6.62 -9.81 -20.72
N GLU A 109 7.65 -9.44 -19.97
CA GLU A 109 7.57 -8.97 -18.59
C GLU A 109 7.44 -7.44 -18.59
N VAL A 110 6.54 -6.92 -17.78
CA VAL A 110 6.29 -5.48 -17.66
C VAL A 110 6.79 -4.98 -16.31
N LYS A 111 7.73 -4.03 -16.36
CA LYS A 111 8.23 -3.35 -15.16
C LYS A 111 7.70 -1.92 -15.11
N SER A 112 6.94 -1.60 -14.07
CA SER A 112 6.48 -0.23 -13.78
C SER A 112 7.49 0.59 -12.97
N SER A 113 8.57 -0.05 -12.48
CA SER A 113 9.74 0.58 -11.87
C SER A 113 11.02 -0.04 -12.42
N LEU A 114 12.05 0.79 -12.59
CA LEU A 114 13.41 0.35 -12.86
C LEU A 114 14.13 0.26 -11.52
N ASN A 115 14.30 -0.94 -11.00
CA ASN A 115 15.12 -1.18 -9.81
C ASN A 115 16.53 -1.59 -10.23
#